data_AF-A0A958Z1I2-F1
#
_entry.id   AF-A0A958Z1I2-F1
#
_cell.length_a   1.000
_cell.length_b   1.000
_cell.length_c   1.000
_cell.angle_alpha   90.00
_cell.angle_beta   90.00
_cell.angle_gamma   90.00
#
_symmetry.space_group_name_H-M   'P 1'
#
loop_
_entity.id
_entity.type
_entity.pdbx_description
1 polymer ?
#
loop_
_entity_poly.entity_id
_entity_poly.type
_entity_poly.pdbx_seq_one_letter_code
_entity_poly.pdbx_strand_id
1 'polypeptide(L)'
;MNYKFIALTIITILLASCSQSPDVNLISKHSIGLLTDSTQIKDLQLVFPNDSIVKLSESNEFTNTINDIEIYENSGKKLLTLTPKKTFDSTSTIKSIQIHGEHFKTAKGLNSKSTFKSIKDNYKISSIQNTLKNIMVSVNEINAFFTIDKDELPAELRFDMNLKIEAIQIPDEAKIKGFYMQWY
;
A
#
# COMPACT_ATOMS: atom_id res chain seq x y z
N MET A 1 44.83 -30.56 -16.68
CA MET A 1 43.48 -31.15 -16.59
C MET A 1 42.52 -30.26 -15.79
N ASN A 2 42.60 -28.92 -15.88
CA ASN A 2 41.92 -28.02 -14.91
C ASN A 2 41.04 -26.93 -15.55
N TYR A 3 41.20 -26.59 -16.83
CA TYR A 3 40.39 -25.53 -17.46
C TYR A 3 38.99 -26.00 -17.88
N LYS A 4 38.82 -27.28 -18.23
CA LYS A 4 37.51 -27.86 -18.58
C LYS A 4 36.57 -27.94 -17.39
N PHE A 5 37.10 -28.19 -16.19
CA PHE A 5 36.32 -28.18 -14.95
C PHE A 5 35.89 -26.75 -14.56
N ILE A 6 36.79 -25.76 -14.66
CA ILE A 6 36.46 -24.35 -14.37
C ILE A 6 35.38 -23.81 -15.33
N ALA A 7 35.48 -24.14 -16.62
CA ALA A 7 34.47 -23.75 -17.61
C ALA A 7 33.08 -24.36 -17.32
N LEU A 8 33.05 -25.62 -16.85
CA LEU A 8 31.80 -26.31 -16.52
C LEU A 8 31.12 -25.73 -15.28
N THR A 9 31.88 -25.25 -14.29
CA THR A 9 31.33 -24.61 -13.07
C THR A 9 30.79 -23.20 -13.34
N ILE A 10 31.34 -22.47 -14.31
CA ILE A 10 30.85 -21.13 -14.69
C ILE A 10 29.51 -21.22 -15.43
N ILE A 11 29.32 -22.27 -16.24
CA ILE A 11 28.08 -22.49 -17.02
C ILE A 11 26.91 -22.87 -16.11
N THR A 12 27.13 -23.60 -15.02
CA THR A 12 26.05 -23.95 -14.07
C THR A 12 25.59 -22.78 -13.22
N ILE A 13 26.46 -21.80 -12.93
CA ILE A 13 26.08 -20.58 -12.19
C ILE A 13 25.19 -19.66 -13.04
N LEU A 14 25.41 -19.60 -14.36
CA LEU A 14 24.59 -18.79 -15.28
C LEU A 14 23.15 -19.32 -15.44
N LEU A 15 22.94 -20.63 -15.29
CA LEU A 15 21.61 -21.25 -15.36
C LEU A 15 20.82 -21.13 -14.04
N ALA A 16 21.48 -20.75 -12.93
CA ALA A 16 20.83 -20.53 -11.64
C ALA A 16 20.21 -19.12 -11.49
N SER A 17 20.46 -18.21 -12.45
CA SER A 17 19.79 -16.91 -12.53
C SER A 17 18.39 -17.04 -13.14
N CYS A 18 17.54 -17.85 -12.52
CA CYS A 18 16.10 -17.81 -12.75
C CYS A 18 15.57 -16.58 -12.02
N SER A 19 15.64 -15.41 -12.66
CA SER A 19 14.94 -14.22 -12.19
C SER A 19 13.45 -14.49 -12.31
N GLN A 20 12.82 -14.92 -11.21
CA GLN A 20 11.36 -14.96 -11.12
C GLN A 20 10.84 -13.55 -11.40
N SER A 21 9.89 -13.44 -12.32
CA SER A 21 9.21 -12.18 -12.60
C SER A 21 8.65 -11.62 -11.29
N PRO A 22 8.89 -10.33 -10.97
CA PRO A 22 8.36 -9.75 -9.73
C PRO A 22 6.84 -9.90 -9.70
N ASP A 23 6.31 -10.35 -8.56
CA ASP A 23 4.86 -10.47 -8.36
C ASP A 23 4.25 -9.06 -8.41
N VAL A 24 3.52 -8.78 -9.49
CA VAL A 24 2.88 -7.49 -9.77
C VAL A 24 1.83 -7.10 -8.72
N ASN A 25 1.37 -8.05 -7.91
CA ASN A 25 0.38 -7.83 -6.87
C ASN A 25 0.99 -7.75 -5.46
N LEU A 26 2.30 -7.95 -5.32
CA LEU A 26 2.95 -7.97 -4.03
C LEU A 26 3.15 -6.56 -3.47
N ILE A 27 2.64 -6.34 -2.26
CA ILE A 27 2.91 -5.16 -1.45
C ILE A 27 4.14 -5.43 -0.59
N SER A 28 5.15 -4.59 -0.75
CA SER A 28 6.35 -4.54 0.08
C SER A 28 6.48 -3.16 0.72
N LYS A 29 7.47 -2.96 1.60
CA LYS A 29 7.67 -1.68 2.31
C LYS A 29 7.84 -0.47 1.37
N HIS A 30 8.44 -0.69 0.19
CA HIS A 30 8.83 0.36 -0.76
C HIS A 30 8.27 0.14 -2.17
N SER A 31 7.38 -0.84 -2.35
CA SER A 31 6.80 -1.13 -3.65
C SER A 31 5.42 -1.78 -3.58
N ILE A 32 4.66 -1.61 -4.66
CA ILE A 32 3.46 -2.39 -4.97
C ILE A 32 3.64 -2.90 -6.40
N GLY A 33 3.98 -4.17 -6.55
CA GLY A 33 4.39 -4.72 -7.85
C GLY A 33 5.56 -3.93 -8.44
N LEU A 34 5.34 -3.34 -9.62
CA LEU A 34 6.33 -2.53 -10.33
C LEU A 34 6.39 -1.06 -9.86
N LEU A 35 5.38 -0.58 -9.10
CA LEU A 35 5.38 0.77 -8.55
C LEU A 35 6.35 0.83 -7.35
N THR A 36 7.27 1.80 -7.35
CA THR A 36 8.25 2.01 -6.27
C THR A 36 8.20 3.44 -5.74
N ASP A 37 8.81 3.67 -4.57
CA ASP A 37 8.98 5.01 -3.97
C ASP A 37 9.87 5.98 -4.77
N SER A 38 10.63 5.44 -5.74
CA SER A 38 11.41 6.19 -6.72
C SER A 38 10.69 6.43 -8.05
N THR A 39 9.53 5.81 -8.28
CA THR A 39 8.76 5.99 -9.52
C THR A 39 8.31 7.44 -9.64
N GLN A 40 8.63 8.06 -10.78
CA GLN A 40 8.19 9.43 -11.09
C GLN A 40 6.81 9.41 -11.75
N ILE A 41 6.03 10.48 -11.56
CA ILE A 41 4.68 10.59 -12.14
C ILE A 41 4.68 10.37 -13.66
N LYS A 42 5.68 10.88 -14.39
CA LYS A 42 5.79 10.70 -15.85
C LYS A 42 5.92 9.24 -16.28
N ASP A 43 6.44 8.38 -15.39
CA ASP A 43 6.73 6.97 -15.69
C ASP A 43 5.58 6.04 -15.29
N LEU A 44 4.48 6.56 -14.73
CA LEU A 44 3.33 5.74 -14.31
C LEU A 44 2.71 4.95 -15.47
N GLN A 45 2.76 5.46 -16.70
CA GLN A 45 2.30 4.73 -17.89
C GLN A 45 3.14 3.48 -18.18
N LEU A 46 4.40 3.45 -17.76
CA LEU A 46 5.26 2.27 -17.90
C LEU A 46 4.96 1.23 -16.82
N VAL A 47 4.58 1.68 -15.63
CA VAL A 47 4.22 0.82 -14.49
C VAL A 47 2.84 0.19 -14.69
N PHE A 48 1.91 0.95 -15.28
CA PHE A 48 0.52 0.57 -15.48
C PHE A 48 0.11 0.63 -16.96
N PRO A 49 0.75 -0.17 -17.85
CA PRO A 49 0.58 -0.03 -19.30
C PRO A 49 -0.81 -0.41 -19.79
N ASN A 50 -1.53 -1.24 -19.03
CA ASN A 50 -2.86 -1.74 -19.37
C ASN A 50 -3.96 -1.10 -18.54
N ASP A 51 -3.65 -0.14 -17.66
CA ASP A 51 -4.63 0.45 -16.76
C ASP A 51 -4.90 1.91 -17.13
N SER A 52 -6.06 2.38 -16.69
CA SER A 52 -6.47 3.78 -16.89
C SER A 52 -5.91 4.66 -15.77
N ILE A 53 -5.16 5.69 -16.15
CA ILE A 53 -4.55 6.65 -15.24
C ILE A 53 -5.31 7.98 -15.33
N VAL A 54 -6.00 8.35 -14.26
CA VAL A 54 -6.78 9.59 -14.18
C VAL A 54 -6.09 10.57 -13.24
N LYS A 55 -5.63 11.70 -13.78
CA LYS A 55 -5.08 12.80 -12.97
C LYS A 55 -6.21 13.73 -12.58
N LEU A 56 -6.53 13.79 -11.29
CA LEU A 56 -7.47 14.79 -10.81
C LEU A 56 -6.79 16.16 -10.92
N SER A 57 -7.32 16.99 -11.82
CA SER A 57 -6.92 18.39 -11.96
C SER A 57 -8.00 19.22 -11.27
N GLU A 58 -7.60 20.22 -10.48
CA GLU A 58 -8.50 21.10 -9.73
C GLU A 58 -9.76 21.49 -10.51
N SER A 59 -10.90 20.94 -10.11
CA SER A 59 -12.20 21.55 -10.36
C SER A 59 -12.82 21.83 -9.00
N ASN A 60 -12.63 23.07 -8.53
CA ASN A 60 -13.25 23.73 -7.38
C ASN A 60 -12.31 23.96 -6.18
N GLU A 61 -12.07 25.23 -5.87
CA GLU A 61 -11.30 25.79 -4.74
C GLU A 61 -11.87 25.43 -3.34
N PHE A 62 -12.83 24.51 -3.26
CA PHE A 62 -13.55 24.15 -2.04
C PHE A 62 -13.24 22.73 -1.54
N THR A 63 -12.61 21.89 -2.36
CA THR A 63 -12.13 20.58 -1.91
C THR A 63 -10.63 20.66 -1.72
N ASN A 64 -10.17 20.32 -0.53
CA ASN A 64 -8.75 20.20 -0.17
C ASN A 64 -8.13 18.94 -0.85
N THR A 65 -8.48 18.69 -2.10
CA THR A 65 -7.97 17.61 -2.93
C THR A 65 -6.58 18.01 -3.37
N ILE A 66 -5.60 17.51 -2.63
CA ILE A 66 -4.27 17.24 -3.17
C ILE A 66 -4.49 16.58 -4.55
N ASN A 67 -3.73 16.97 -5.57
CA ASN A 67 -3.86 16.47 -6.95
C ASN A 67 -3.47 14.98 -7.01
N ASP A 68 -4.37 14.14 -6.51
CA ASP A 68 -4.24 12.71 -6.46
C ASP A 68 -4.38 12.14 -7.88
N ILE A 69 -3.70 11.03 -8.10
CA ILE A 69 -3.73 10.29 -9.35
C ILE A 69 -4.42 8.97 -9.06
N GLU A 70 -5.50 8.68 -9.77
CA GLU A 70 -6.26 7.45 -9.60
C GLU A 70 -5.90 6.45 -10.69
N ILE A 71 -5.64 5.22 -10.28
CA ILE A 71 -5.36 4.09 -11.18
C ILE A 71 -6.59 3.18 -11.19
N TYR A 72 -7.04 2.80 -12.38
CA TYR A 72 -8.21 1.95 -12.59
C TYR A 72 -7.89 0.80 -13.53
N GLU A 73 -8.40 -0.39 -13.24
CA GLU A 73 -8.45 -1.47 -14.23
C GLU A 73 -9.27 -1.04 -15.45
N ASN A 74 -9.04 -1.70 -16.60
CA ASN A 74 -9.91 -1.55 -17.78
C ASN A 74 -11.38 -1.90 -17.51
N SER A 75 -11.66 -2.66 -16.44
CA SER A 75 -13.02 -2.96 -15.96
C SER A 75 -13.73 -1.75 -15.32
N GLY A 76 -13.00 -0.67 -15.03
CA GLY A 76 -13.46 0.49 -14.27
C GLY A 76 -13.30 0.34 -12.76
N LYS A 77 -12.74 -0.77 -12.26
CA LYS A 77 -12.46 -0.95 -10.82
C LYS A 77 -11.27 -0.10 -10.39
N LYS A 78 -11.45 0.74 -9.37
CA LYS A 78 -10.36 1.53 -8.76
C LYS A 78 -9.33 0.61 -8.10
N LEU A 79 -8.07 0.82 -8.43
CA LEU A 79 -6.93 0.06 -7.90
C LEU A 79 -6.21 0.82 -6.81
N LEU A 80 -5.73 2.02 -7.14
CA LEU A 80 -4.88 2.83 -6.28
C LEU A 80 -5.29 4.30 -6.38
N THR A 81 -5.11 5.03 -5.28
CA THR A 81 -5.06 6.49 -5.29
C THR A 81 -3.66 6.90 -4.85
N LEU A 82 -2.94 7.63 -5.70
CA LEU A 82 -1.56 8.02 -5.51
C LEU A 82 -1.49 9.51 -5.22
N THR A 83 -0.90 9.88 -4.10
CA THR A 83 -0.64 11.26 -3.74
C THR A 83 0.84 11.59 -4.00
N PRO A 84 1.15 12.54 -4.91
CA PRO A 84 2.54 12.94 -5.17
C PRO A 84 3.19 13.69 -4.00
N LYS A 85 4.53 13.70 -3.94
CA LYS A 85 5.28 14.57 -3.01
C LYS A 85 5.12 16.06 -3.37
N LYS A 86 5.06 16.38 -4.65
CA LYS A 86 4.85 17.73 -5.20
C LYS A 86 3.78 17.67 -6.28
N THR A 87 2.76 18.51 -6.15
CA THR A 87 1.70 18.65 -7.15
C THR A 87 2.24 19.30 -8.43
N PHE A 88 1.67 18.94 -9.58
CA PHE A 88 2.01 19.46 -10.91
C PHE A 88 3.49 19.28 -11.35
N ASP A 89 4.25 18.43 -10.67
CA ASP A 89 5.63 18.10 -11.02
C ASP A 89 5.73 16.65 -11.50
N SER A 90 5.92 16.48 -12.82
CA SER A 90 6.01 15.15 -13.45
C SER A 90 7.21 14.31 -12.99
N THR A 91 8.24 14.94 -12.43
CA THR A 91 9.43 14.29 -11.87
C THR A 91 9.28 13.97 -10.38
N SER A 92 8.19 14.43 -9.75
CA SER A 92 7.88 14.09 -8.37
C SER A 92 7.58 12.60 -8.24
N THR A 93 7.97 12.05 -7.08
CA THR A 93 7.66 10.67 -6.71
C THR A 93 6.43 10.60 -5.83
N ILE A 94 5.94 9.39 -5.59
CA ILE A 94 4.74 9.16 -4.80
C ILE A 94 5.06 9.29 -3.30
N LYS A 95 4.20 10.03 -2.58
CA LYS A 95 4.27 10.23 -1.13
C LYS A 95 3.39 9.22 -0.40
N SER A 96 2.14 9.06 -0.82
CA SER A 96 1.22 8.12 -0.17
C SER A 96 0.36 7.41 -1.20
N ILE A 97 -0.06 6.21 -0.84
CA ILE A 97 -0.88 5.34 -1.67
C ILE A 97 -2.04 4.86 -0.84
N GLN A 98 -3.26 5.00 -1.34
CA GLN A 98 -4.42 4.25 -0.86
C GLN A 98 -4.64 3.05 -1.76
N ILE A 99 -4.75 1.87 -1.16
CA ILE A 99 -4.93 0.60 -1.86
C ILE A 99 -6.40 0.21 -1.81
N HIS A 100 -7.02 0.10 -2.98
CA HIS A 100 -8.41 -0.31 -3.16
C HIS A 100 -8.51 -1.73 -3.70
N GLY A 101 -7.61 -2.09 -4.62
CA GLY A 101 -7.56 -3.40 -5.27
C GLY A 101 -7.32 -4.55 -4.29
N GLU A 102 -8.22 -5.54 -4.29
CA GLU A 102 -8.16 -6.70 -3.37
C GLU A 102 -7.10 -7.73 -3.75
N HIS A 103 -6.66 -7.71 -5.01
CA HIS A 103 -5.63 -8.61 -5.50
C HIS A 103 -4.25 -8.22 -4.95
N PHE A 104 -4.03 -6.95 -4.58
CA PHE A 104 -2.82 -6.51 -3.93
C PHE A 104 -2.74 -7.10 -2.53
N LYS A 105 -1.63 -7.77 -2.24
CA LYS A 105 -1.43 -8.43 -0.95
C LYS A 105 0.01 -8.31 -0.47
N THR A 106 0.19 -8.18 0.84
CA THR A 106 1.53 -8.28 1.43
C THR A 106 2.03 -9.73 1.37
N ALA A 107 3.33 -9.94 1.62
CA ALA A 107 3.90 -11.28 1.75
C ALA A 107 3.20 -12.15 2.83
N LYS A 108 2.59 -11.51 3.83
CA LYS A 108 1.82 -12.16 4.90
C LYS A 108 0.30 -12.17 4.62
N GLY A 109 -0.12 -11.81 3.42
CA GLY A 109 -1.51 -11.95 2.95
C GLY A 109 -2.47 -10.81 3.30
N LEU A 110 -2.00 -9.68 3.85
CA LEU A 110 -2.87 -8.52 4.09
C LEU A 110 -3.28 -7.86 2.78
N ASN A 111 -4.57 -7.57 2.64
CA ASN A 111 -5.18 -6.86 1.51
C ASN A 111 -6.27 -5.88 1.98
N SER A 112 -6.93 -5.17 1.06
CA SER A 112 -7.97 -4.17 1.36
C SER A 112 -9.25 -4.71 2.02
N LYS A 113 -9.44 -6.04 2.10
CA LYS A 113 -10.58 -6.71 2.76
C LYS A 113 -10.23 -7.37 4.10
N SER A 114 -9.01 -7.19 4.57
CA SER A 114 -8.54 -7.82 5.81
C SER A 114 -9.23 -7.25 7.05
N THR A 115 -9.15 -7.97 8.18
CA THR A 115 -9.69 -7.52 9.46
C THR A 115 -8.57 -7.07 10.40
N PHE A 116 -8.95 -6.49 11.54
CA PHE A 116 -8.00 -6.16 12.60
C PHE A 116 -7.20 -7.37 13.07
N LYS A 117 -7.85 -8.54 13.20
CA LYS A 117 -7.18 -9.81 13.53
C LYS A 117 -6.06 -10.13 12.55
N SER A 118 -6.33 -10.01 11.25
CA SER A 118 -5.31 -10.25 10.21
C SER A 118 -4.08 -9.34 10.40
N ILE A 119 -4.28 -8.08 10.80
CA ILE A 119 -3.17 -7.15 11.06
C ILE A 119 -2.39 -7.61 12.30
N LYS A 120 -3.09 -7.81 13.42
CA LYS A 120 -2.50 -8.16 14.73
C LYS A 120 -1.71 -9.47 14.69
N ASP A 121 -2.22 -10.46 13.98
CA ASP A 121 -1.59 -11.80 13.91
C ASP A 121 -0.35 -11.83 13.01
N ASN A 122 -0.28 -10.97 11.99
CA ASN A 122 0.79 -10.99 11.01
C ASN A 122 1.85 -9.91 11.24
N TYR A 123 1.52 -8.84 11.97
CA TYR A 123 2.40 -7.69 12.13
C TYR A 123 2.36 -7.09 13.53
N LYS A 124 3.50 -6.55 13.95
CA LYS A 124 3.58 -5.75 15.17
C LYS A 124 2.95 -4.37 14.93
N ILE A 125 1.84 -4.11 15.62
CA ILE A 125 1.20 -2.78 15.64
C ILE A 125 2.17 -1.78 16.28
N SER A 126 2.45 -0.70 15.56
CA SER A 126 3.39 0.35 15.96
C SER A 126 2.71 1.46 16.75
N SER A 127 1.47 1.81 16.37
CA SER A 127 0.64 2.76 17.10
C SER A 127 -0.83 2.61 16.72
N ILE A 128 -1.70 3.07 17.62
CA ILE A 128 -3.14 3.22 17.39
C ILE A 128 -3.48 4.67 17.72
N GLN A 129 -4.05 5.40 16.76
CA GLN A 129 -4.51 6.77 16.95
C GLN A 129 -6.03 6.83 16.89
N ASN A 130 -6.62 7.51 17.86
CA ASN A 130 -8.06 7.75 17.92
C ASN A 130 -8.39 9.05 17.18
N THR A 131 -9.17 8.97 16.09
CA THR A 131 -9.59 10.14 15.30
C THR A 131 -11.09 10.35 15.43
N LEU A 132 -11.63 11.40 14.81
CA LEU A 132 -13.07 11.71 14.92
C LEU A 132 -13.98 10.56 14.49
N LYS A 133 -13.70 9.94 13.32
CA LYS A 133 -14.57 8.90 12.72
C LYS A 133 -13.96 7.51 12.70
N ASN A 134 -12.64 7.41 12.83
CA ASN A 134 -11.93 6.14 12.68
C ASN A 134 -10.88 5.99 13.78
N ILE A 135 -10.37 4.79 13.96
CA ILE A 135 -9.03 4.59 14.52
C ILE A 135 -8.05 4.37 13.37
N MET A 136 -6.80 4.81 13.55
CA MET A 136 -5.69 4.56 12.63
C MET A 136 -4.70 3.61 13.28
N VAL A 137 -4.49 2.45 12.67
CA VAL A 137 -3.58 1.40 13.15
C VAL A 137 -2.35 1.40 12.24
N SER A 138 -1.17 1.73 12.79
CA SER A 138 0.07 1.85 12.01
C SER A 138 0.96 0.63 12.15
N VAL A 139 1.62 0.25 11.05
CA VAL A 139 2.58 -0.86 10.96
C VAL A 139 3.84 -0.39 10.24
N ASN A 140 4.86 -0.02 11.02
CA ASN A 140 6.11 0.54 10.50
C ASN A 140 6.96 -0.47 9.68
N GLU A 141 6.77 -1.77 9.91
CA GLU A 141 7.48 -2.84 9.16
C GLU A 141 7.27 -2.71 7.65
N ILE A 142 6.06 -2.32 7.23
CA ILE A 142 5.66 -2.19 5.82
C ILE A 142 5.31 -0.74 5.43
N ASN A 143 5.64 0.24 6.28
CA ASN A 143 5.28 1.64 6.08
C ASN A 143 3.77 1.86 5.79
N ALA A 144 2.91 1.09 6.47
CA ALA A 144 1.47 1.13 6.23
C ALA A 144 0.70 1.64 7.45
N PHE A 145 -0.49 2.15 7.18
CA PHE A 145 -1.51 2.34 8.20
C PHE A 145 -2.89 1.93 7.67
N PHE A 146 -3.74 1.53 8.59
CA PHE A 146 -5.09 1.05 8.31
C PHE A 146 -6.08 1.92 9.06
N THR A 147 -7.21 2.23 8.44
CA THR A 147 -8.32 2.89 9.13
C THR A 147 -9.40 1.86 9.42
N ILE A 148 -9.98 1.92 10.62
CA ILE A 148 -11.14 1.12 11.03
C ILE A 148 -12.20 2.10 11.51
N ASP A 149 -13.43 1.94 11.03
CA ASP A 149 -14.53 2.83 11.42
C ASP A 149 -14.84 2.65 12.91
N LYS A 150 -15.18 3.75 13.60
CA LYS A 150 -15.58 3.67 15.02
C LYS A 150 -16.83 2.82 15.22
N ASP A 151 -17.66 2.66 14.19
CA ASP A 151 -18.82 1.78 14.25
C ASP A 151 -18.47 0.28 14.41
N GLU A 152 -17.23 -0.11 14.10
CA GLU A 152 -16.69 -1.46 14.34
C GLU A 152 -16.21 -1.67 15.78
N LEU A 153 -16.16 -0.62 16.61
CA LEU A 153 -15.67 -0.68 18.00
C LEU A 153 -16.81 -0.80 19.01
N PRO A 154 -16.56 -1.26 20.26
CA PRO A 154 -17.52 -1.13 21.35
C PRO A 154 -17.98 0.32 21.56
N ALA A 155 -19.25 0.53 21.91
CA ALA A 155 -19.87 1.86 22.01
C ALA A 155 -19.08 2.83 22.92
N GLU A 156 -18.50 2.30 24.00
CA GLU A 156 -17.70 3.04 24.97
C GLU A 156 -16.44 3.70 24.36
N LEU A 157 -15.91 3.15 23.27
CA LEU A 157 -14.70 3.66 22.62
C LEU A 157 -14.97 4.67 21.51
N ARG A 158 -16.25 4.90 21.14
CA ARG A 158 -16.60 5.64 19.91
C ARG A 158 -16.54 7.16 20.07
N PHE A 159 -16.89 7.68 21.24
CA PHE A 159 -17.21 9.10 21.38
C PHE A 159 -16.06 9.94 21.94
N ASP A 160 -15.29 9.43 22.90
CA ASP A 160 -14.16 10.15 23.46
C ASP A 160 -12.93 10.01 22.55
N MET A 161 -12.45 11.13 22.01
CA MET A 161 -11.25 11.18 21.15
C MET A 161 -9.94 11.22 21.95
N ASN A 162 -9.99 11.58 23.23
CA ASN A 162 -8.83 11.58 24.13
C ASN A 162 -8.58 10.20 24.73
N LEU A 163 -9.56 9.31 24.64
CA LEU A 163 -9.44 7.93 25.09
C LEU A 163 -8.32 7.23 24.31
N LYS A 164 -7.35 6.70 25.06
CA LYS A 164 -6.32 5.83 24.53
C LYS A 164 -6.91 4.45 24.29
N ILE A 165 -6.94 4.04 23.02
CA ILE A 165 -7.43 2.73 22.61
C ILE A 165 -6.25 1.79 22.44
N GLU A 166 -6.29 0.66 23.14
CA GLU A 166 -5.29 -0.40 23.06
C GLU A 166 -5.75 -1.52 22.12
N ALA A 167 -4.79 -2.26 21.54
CA ALA A 167 -5.06 -3.31 20.56
C ALA A 167 -6.03 -4.41 21.08
N ILE A 168 -6.00 -4.70 22.38
CA ILE A 168 -6.86 -5.71 23.02
C ILE A 168 -8.35 -5.30 23.02
N GLN A 169 -8.65 -4.00 22.89
CA GLN A 169 -10.00 -3.46 22.94
C GLN A 169 -10.67 -3.40 21.56
N ILE A 170 -9.91 -3.62 20.48
CA ILE A 170 -10.41 -3.61 19.12
C ILE A 170 -10.90 -5.02 18.77
N PRO A 171 -12.18 -5.18 18.36
CA PRO A 171 -12.69 -6.49 17.97
C PRO A 171 -11.90 -7.11 16.82
N ASP A 172 -11.64 -8.41 16.90
CA ASP A 172 -10.87 -9.14 15.89
C ASP A 172 -11.51 -9.09 14.49
N GLU A 173 -12.84 -9.12 14.44
CA GLU A 173 -13.64 -9.07 13.20
C GLU A 173 -13.80 -7.65 12.62
N ALA A 174 -13.29 -6.63 13.31
CA ALA A 174 -13.39 -5.25 12.85
C ALA A 174 -12.75 -5.11 11.47
N LYS A 175 -13.54 -4.69 10.48
CA LYS A 175 -13.09 -4.58 9.09
C LYS A 175 -12.25 -3.33 8.89
N ILE A 176 -11.18 -3.45 8.11
CA ILE A 176 -10.48 -2.25 7.65
C ILE A 176 -11.37 -1.50 6.65
N LYS A 177 -11.43 -0.19 6.80
CA LYS A 177 -12.08 0.74 5.89
C LYS A 177 -11.12 1.25 4.83
N GLY A 178 -9.84 1.38 5.19
CA GLY A 178 -8.80 1.86 4.28
C GLY A 178 -7.45 1.24 4.61
N PHE A 179 -6.67 1.02 3.55
CA PHE A 179 -5.30 0.53 3.61
C PHE A 179 -4.42 1.55 2.88
N TYR A 180 -3.47 2.12 3.61
CA TYR A 180 -2.60 3.16 3.12
C TYR A 180 -1.14 2.78 3.29
N MET A 181 -0.31 3.24 2.37
CA MET A 181 1.14 3.24 2.47
C MET A 181 1.68 4.66 2.45
N GLN A 182 2.74 4.89 3.20
CA GLN A 182 3.44 6.17 3.28
C GLN A 182 4.91 5.97 2.89
N TRP A 183 5.33 6.64 1.82
CA TRP A 183 6.73 6.72 1.39
C TRP A 183 7.29 8.10 1.77
N TYR A 184 8.59 8.14 2.07
CA TYR A 184 9.30 9.32 2.59
C TYR A 184 10.30 9.84 1.58
#